data_AF-A0A349VRW5-F1
#
_entry.id   AF-A0A349VRW5-F1
#
_cell.length_a   1.000
_cell.length_b   1.000
_cell.length_c   1.000
_cell.angle_alpha   90.00
_cell.angle_beta   90.00
_cell.angle_gamma   90.00
#
_symmetry.space_group_name_H-M   'P 1'
#
loop_
_entity.id
_entity.type
_entity.pdbx_description
1 polymer ?
#
loop_
_entity_poly.entity_id
_entity_poly.type
_entity_poly.pdbx_seq_one_letter_code
_entity_poly.pdbx_strand_id
1 'polypeptide(L)'
;MNNIYKKTKLAKAAAAALSIIVMGECFCGCGKKKESTGSSAPASDEGQAASVSMDTGSGQKIRTLKNHMSDAERASVTEGPLQLLDKPWEKGTTAGEYGDGVYVELWTREDFLRDMEEHPEDYSYMTQEELEEYKANCVTSIRGFTVDGRNYGCMIIPGCVDVYGFYDTYKDGQFTPHEIRDMEDLKRILPDLMKEYQKEEYQYAYISDAFDPEQMEKDVIRVFEAVEAKQYQKLPLNTTSECFERLLEKQRGMDYSWELDEDAVAAIRDQVTEYHIHDDELDRDFVVHVAVPKGYEEAMKKTAGEEAGTDGASAFPAFVLTDAVWRFNDIAKLLSEMEAGRAKPQILISIGQDYSISNSDNMERAAVFCEGKDKFLDFITDNLMPYLGEKYAIDYGNSTLFGHSLGGVFTHYALFNSDRYENQPFGTYIIGSPAFWSPYSREMSDYPEQAKDYGYFERNQTMGKSAFITAGSDEDEDYQEYFQGGDSTTESIAHLAERINAHCDPGSPAAVSKLYKSHHYQYIPEMLVEYADGTR
;
A
#
# COMPACT_ATOMS: atom_id res chain seq x y z
N MET A 1 -10.30 -19.23 13.29
CA MET A 1 -10.37 -17.86 12.76
C MET A 1 -11.40 -16.99 13.48
N ASN A 2 -12.70 -17.33 13.51
CA ASN A 2 -13.74 -16.56 14.25
C ASN A 2 -13.52 -16.39 15.77
N ASN A 3 -12.75 -17.30 16.38
CA ASN A 3 -12.41 -17.27 17.81
C ASN A 3 -11.20 -16.39 18.13
N ILE A 4 -10.42 -16.00 17.11
CA ILE A 4 -9.19 -15.20 17.26
C ILE A 4 -9.54 -13.72 17.05
N TYR A 5 -10.34 -13.39 16.04
CA TYR A 5 -10.86 -12.03 15.83
C TYR A 5 -11.69 -11.51 17.02
N LYS A 6 -12.49 -12.40 17.65
CA LYS A 6 -13.16 -12.10 18.93
C LYS A 6 -12.19 -11.88 20.08
N LYS A 7 -11.08 -12.63 20.13
CA LYS A 7 -10.03 -12.46 21.15
C LYS A 7 -9.26 -11.16 20.97
N THR A 8 -8.99 -10.71 19.74
CA THR A 8 -8.36 -9.41 19.46
C THR A 8 -9.25 -8.24 19.89
N LYS A 9 -10.57 -8.34 19.64
CA LYS A 9 -11.54 -7.34 20.12
C LYS A 9 -11.69 -7.34 21.65
N LEU A 10 -11.64 -8.53 22.28
CA LEU A 10 -11.61 -8.70 23.73
C LEU A 10 -10.28 -8.21 24.35
N ALA A 11 -9.16 -8.33 23.66
CA ALA A 11 -7.85 -7.88 24.12
C ALA A 11 -7.70 -6.36 24.01
N LYS A 12 -8.13 -5.74 22.90
CA LYS A 12 -8.27 -4.28 22.79
C LYS A 12 -9.20 -3.72 23.87
N ALA A 13 -10.34 -4.39 24.13
CA ALA A 13 -11.29 -4.00 25.18
C ALA A 13 -10.74 -4.21 26.61
N ALA A 14 -9.96 -5.27 26.87
CA ALA A 14 -9.38 -5.54 28.18
C ALA A 14 -8.18 -4.64 28.49
N ALA A 15 -7.35 -4.30 27.50
CA ALA A 15 -6.23 -3.38 27.64
C ALA A 15 -6.70 -1.93 27.81
N ALA A 16 -7.80 -1.54 27.16
CA ALA A 16 -8.37 -0.22 27.34
C ALA A 16 -9.19 -0.04 28.63
N ALA A 17 -9.82 -1.12 29.12
CA ALA A 17 -10.46 -1.13 30.45
C ALA A 17 -9.46 -0.90 31.60
N LEU A 18 -8.15 -1.06 31.35
CA LEU A 18 -7.09 -0.77 32.31
C LEU A 18 -6.71 0.72 32.40
N SER A 19 -7.21 1.56 31.48
CA SER A 19 -6.86 3.00 31.41
C SER A 19 -8.00 3.91 31.88
N ILE A 20 -9.21 3.39 32.06
CA ILE A 20 -10.39 4.19 32.40
C ILE A 20 -11.23 3.38 33.38
N ILE A 21 -11.26 3.83 34.64
CA ILE A 21 -12.45 3.92 35.51
C ILE A 21 -11.97 4.36 36.90
N VAL A 22 -12.16 5.64 37.25
CA VAL A 22 -12.75 6.20 38.50
C VAL A 22 -12.46 7.72 38.52
N MET A 23 -13.34 8.57 37.99
CA MET A 23 -13.55 9.93 38.53
C MET A 23 -15.04 10.26 38.72
N GLY A 24 -15.72 9.47 39.53
CA GLY A 24 -17.05 9.83 40.02
C GLY A 24 -16.99 10.47 41.41
N GLU A 25 -17.18 11.79 41.51
CA GLU A 25 -18.10 12.46 42.45
C GLU A 25 -17.84 13.98 42.54
N CYS A 26 -18.64 14.80 41.84
CA CYS A 26 -19.05 16.13 42.30
C CYS A 26 -20.27 16.70 41.53
N PHE A 27 -21.43 16.66 42.20
CA PHE A 27 -22.55 17.62 42.19
C PHE A 27 -23.17 18.20 40.90
N CYS A 28 -24.47 17.85 40.75
CA CYS A 28 -25.64 18.68 40.44
C CYS A 28 -25.80 19.40 39.07
N GLY A 29 -26.83 18.94 38.33
CA GLY A 29 -28.04 19.77 38.15
C GLY A 29 -28.49 20.11 36.73
N CYS A 30 -29.45 19.32 36.22
CA CYS A 30 -30.59 19.68 35.36
C CYS A 30 -30.41 20.62 34.13
N GLY A 31 -30.80 20.11 32.95
CA GLY A 31 -31.65 20.91 32.05
C GLY A 31 -31.74 20.57 30.55
N LYS A 32 -32.74 19.74 30.21
CA LYS A 32 -33.65 19.83 29.04
C LYS A 32 -33.12 19.83 27.58
N LYS A 33 -33.47 18.71 26.91
CA LYS A 33 -33.94 18.53 25.52
C LYS A 33 -34.29 19.79 24.70
N LYS A 34 -33.94 19.75 23.41
CA LYS A 34 -34.92 19.84 22.30
C LYS A 34 -34.33 19.31 20.97
N GLU A 35 -35.00 18.31 20.43
CA GLU A 35 -34.92 17.89 19.03
C GLU A 35 -35.56 18.97 18.12
N SER A 36 -35.06 19.08 16.88
CA SER A 36 -35.93 19.38 15.74
C SER A 36 -35.39 18.73 14.47
N THR A 37 -36.24 17.90 13.90
CA THR A 37 -36.19 17.19 12.64
C THR A 37 -36.27 18.12 11.43
N GLY A 38 -35.76 17.67 10.27
CA GLY A 38 -35.96 18.34 8.98
C GLY A 38 -35.39 17.57 7.80
N SER A 39 -36.20 16.67 7.24
CA SER A 39 -35.98 15.91 6.01
C SER A 39 -36.17 16.76 4.76
N SER A 40 -35.39 16.54 3.69
CA SER A 40 -35.91 16.21 2.35
C SER A 40 -34.79 15.96 1.32
N ALA A 41 -34.97 14.91 0.51
CA ALA A 41 -34.16 14.50 -0.63
C ALA A 41 -34.84 14.91 -1.97
N PRO A 42 -34.42 14.39 -3.13
CA PRO A 42 -33.34 14.89 -4.00
C PRO A 42 -33.87 15.32 -5.38
N ALA A 43 -33.00 15.86 -6.25
CA ALA A 43 -33.31 16.09 -7.65
C ALA A 43 -32.19 15.54 -8.56
N SER A 44 -32.63 14.70 -9.49
CA SER A 44 -31.93 14.13 -10.64
C SER A 44 -31.70 15.17 -11.75
N ASP A 45 -30.65 15.01 -12.57
CA ASP A 45 -30.83 15.17 -14.02
C ASP A 45 -29.75 14.47 -14.87
N GLU A 46 -30.22 14.07 -16.06
CA GLU A 46 -29.57 13.38 -17.19
C GLU A 46 -28.47 14.26 -17.83
N GLY A 47 -27.37 13.80 -18.43
CA GLY A 47 -27.22 12.80 -19.49
C GLY A 47 -26.92 13.51 -20.83
N GLN A 48 -25.68 13.42 -21.35
CA GLN A 48 -25.41 13.68 -22.78
C GLN A 48 -24.06 13.08 -23.24
N ALA A 49 -24.15 12.14 -24.17
CA ALA A 49 -23.04 11.50 -24.87
C ALA A 49 -22.56 12.35 -26.05
N ALA A 50 -21.25 12.38 -26.30
CA ALA A 50 -20.65 12.96 -27.49
C ALA A 50 -19.73 11.93 -28.17
N SER A 51 -19.98 11.66 -29.45
CA SER A 51 -19.21 10.80 -30.33
C SER A 51 -17.96 11.52 -30.87
N VAL A 52 -16.83 10.82 -30.96
CA VAL A 52 -15.59 11.34 -31.57
C VAL A 52 -15.16 10.42 -32.71
N SER A 53 -14.98 11.02 -33.89
CA SER A 53 -14.47 10.39 -35.12
C SER A 53 -12.94 10.34 -35.14
N MET A 54 -12.39 9.20 -35.56
CA MET A 54 -10.95 9.00 -35.76
C MET A 54 -10.45 9.67 -37.05
N ASP A 55 -9.32 10.37 -36.96
CA ASP A 55 -8.53 10.86 -38.09
C ASP A 55 -7.15 10.18 -38.09
N THR A 56 -6.72 9.73 -39.26
CA THR A 56 -5.48 8.97 -39.49
C THR A 56 -4.52 9.79 -40.34
N GLY A 57 -3.42 10.29 -39.74
CA GLY A 57 -2.38 10.97 -40.53
C GLY A 57 -1.27 11.66 -39.73
N SER A 58 -0.10 11.02 -39.72
CA SER A 58 1.28 11.56 -39.62
C SER A 58 1.52 12.94 -39.00
N GLY A 59 2.23 12.93 -37.86
CA GLY A 59 2.71 14.12 -37.13
C GLY A 59 2.09 14.19 -35.74
N GLN A 60 2.25 13.13 -34.93
CA GLN A 60 1.63 13.08 -33.61
C GLN A 60 2.40 14.01 -32.67
N LYS A 61 1.85 15.21 -32.46
CA LYS A 61 2.18 16.06 -31.31
C LYS A 61 2.11 15.16 -30.06
N ILE A 62 3.15 15.15 -29.23
CA ILE A 62 3.15 14.37 -27.98
C ILE A 62 1.84 14.68 -27.25
N ARG A 63 0.99 13.66 -27.10
CA ARG A 63 -0.30 13.82 -26.42
C ARG A 63 0.01 14.14 -24.96
N THR A 64 -0.39 15.31 -24.50
CA THR A 64 -0.29 15.65 -23.07
C THR A 64 -1.50 15.04 -22.36
N LEU A 65 -1.25 14.25 -21.31
CA LEU A 65 -2.31 13.78 -20.43
C LEU A 65 -2.62 14.85 -19.38
N LYS A 66 -3.84 14.88 -18.88
CA LYS A 66 -4.29 15.81 -17.85
C LYS A 66 -4.07 15.20 -16.48
N ASN A 67 -3.19 15.82 -15.68
CA ASN A 67 -2.92 15.37 -14.32
C ASN A 67 -4.07 15.74 -13.38
N HIS A 68 -4.68 14.73 -12.74
CA HIS A 68 -5.81 14.86 -11.83
C HIS A 68 -5.43 14.81 -10.34
N MET A 69 -4.15 14.65 -10.01
CA MET A 69 -3.69 14.70 -8.61
C MET A 69 -4.16 15.98 -7.94
N SER A 70 -4.67 15.84 -6.71
CA SER A 70 -5.01 16.93 -5.81
C SER A 70 -3.75 17.75 -5.46
N ASP A 71 -3.94 18.98 -4.99
CA ASP A 71 -2.80 19.79 -4.53
C ASP A 71 -2.08 19.13 -3.35
N ALA A 72 -2.79 18.34 -2.53
CA ALA A 72 -2.22 17.60 -1.41
C ALA A 72 -1.39 16.41 -1.90
N GLU A 73 -1.93 15.61 -2.83
CA GLU A 73 -1.21 14.48 -3.44
C GLU A 73 0.04 14.96 -4.18
N ARG A 74 -0.04 16.06 -4.95
CA ARG A 74 1.16 16.62 -5.61
C ARG A 74 2.21 17.08 -4.61
N ALA A 75 1.77 17.60 -3.47
CA ALA A 75 2.67 18.06 -2.41
C ALA A 75 3.27 16.91 -1.59
N SER A 76 2.63 15.72 -1.56
CA SER A 76 3.14 14.53 -0.88
C SER A 76 4.22 13.81 -1.69
N VAL A 77 4.28 14.01 -3.02
CA VAL A 77 5.28 13.35 -3.85
C VAL A 77 6.69 13.70 -3.43
N THR A 78 7.46 12.67 -3.08
CA THR A 78 8.92 12.78 -2.94
C THR A 78 9.61 12.04 -4.06
N GLU A 79 10.74 12.57 -4.54
CA GLU A 79 11.58 11.93 -5.55
C GLU A 79 13.03 11.90 -5.06
N GLY A 80 13.76 10.84 -5.38
CA GLY A 80 15.11 10.66 -4.89
C GLY A 80 15.87 9.51 -5.56
N PRO A 81 17.11 9.26 -5.10
CA PRO A 81 17.86 8.09 -5.54
C PRO A 81 17.20 6.80 -5.07
N LEU A 82 17.46 5.70 -5.77
CA LEU A 82 17.00 4.35 -5.39
C LEU A 82 17.37 4.01 -3.93
N GLN A 83 16.35 3.69 -3.13
CA GLN A 83 16.48 3.28 -1.72
C GLN A 83 16.40 1.77 -1.54
N LEU A 84 15.91 1.03 -2.54
CA LEU A 84 15.71 -0.42 -2.49
C LEU A 84 16.94 -1.22 -1.98
N LEU A 85 18.16 -0.79 -2.30
CA LEU A 85 19.41 -1.40 -1.82
C LEU A 85 19.69 -1.18 -0.33
N ASP A 86 19.11 -0.13 0.25
CA ASP A 86 19.21 0.19 1.67
C ASP A 86 18.20 -0.60 2.53
N LYS A 87 17.45 -1.53 1.90
CA LYS A 87 16.44 -2.41 2.51
C LYS A 87 15.47 -1.65 3.41
N PRO A 88 14.75 -0.65 2.87
CA PRO A 88 13.88 0.24 3.65
C PRO A 88 12.77 -0.49 4.42
N TRP A 89 12.35 -1.68 4.00
CA TRP A 89 11.42 -2.51 4.78
C TRP A 89 12.03 -3.07 6.08
N GLU A 90 13.35 -3.11 6.21
CA GLU A 90 14.02 -3.45 7.46
C GLU A 90 14.07 -2.25 8.42
N LYS A 91 13.90 -1.01 7.92
CA LYS A 91 13.83 0.21 8.73
C LYS A 91 12.58 0.18 9.63
N GLY A 92 12.72 0.59 10.89
CA GLY A 92 11.68 0.53 11.92
C GLY A 92 11.32 -0.86 12.48
N THR A 93 11.87 -1.98 11.95
CA THR A 93 11.59 -3.35 12.47
C THR A 93 12.53 -3.80 13.58
N THR A 94 13.58 -3.03 13.85
CA THR A 94 14.51 -3.34 14.91
C THR A 94 14.74 -2.13 15.77
N ALA A 95 14.95 -2.41 17.03
CA ALA A 95 15.79 -1.71 17.95
C ALA A 95 16.98 -0.86 17.43
N GLY A 96 17.39 -0.96 16.16
CA GLY A 96 18.61 -0.37 15.64
C GLY A 96 18.57 1.13 15.35
N GLU A 97 17.41 1.74 15.08
CA GLU A 97 17.35 3.17 14.72
C GLU A 97 17.61 4.09 15.92
N TYR A 98 17.11 3.68 17.08
CA TYR A 98 17.29 4.38 18.34
C TYR A 98 18.24 3.53 19.20
N GLY A 99 19.55 3.77 19.01
CA GLY A 99 20.62 3.02 19.68
C GLY A 99 20.67 3.22 21.19
N ASP A 100 21.87 3.23 21.78
CA ASP A 100 22.05 3.38 23.23
C ASP A 100 21.37 4.66 23.76
N GLY A 101 20.57 4.55 24.82
CA GLY A 101 19.86 5.69 25.41
C GLY A 101 18.40 5.43 25.76
N VAL A 102 17.72 6.50 26.20
CA VAL A 102 16.29 6.50 26.53
C VAL A 102 15.57 7.46 25.58
N TYR A 103 14.61 6.93 24.84
CA TYR A 103 13.78 7.68 23.90
C TYR A 103 12.32 7.53 24.31
N VAL A 104 11.57 8.63 24.31
CA VAL A 104 10.21 8.67 24.84
C VAL A 104 9.29 9.35 23.84
N GLU A 105 8.19 8.68 23.50
CA GLU A 105 7.09 9.25 22.75
C GLU A 105 6.12 9.91 23.73
N LEU A 106 5.95 11.21 23.61
CA LEU A 106 5.08 12.01 24.48
C LEU A 106 3.89 12.52 23.68
N TRP A 107 2.68 12.22 24.14
CA TRP A 107 1.46 12.75 23.56
C TRP A 107 0.92 13.86 24.43
N THR A 108 0.60 15.00 23.83
CA THR A 108 -0.15 16.07 24.50
C THR A 108 -1.65 15.78 24.48
N ARG A 109 -2.43 16.55 25.24
CA ARG A 109 -3.89 16.51 25.16
C ARG A 109 -4.38 16.70 23.74
N GLU A 110 -3.80 17.66 23.02
CA GLU A 110 -4.16 17.97 21.64
C GLU A 110 -3.86 16.80 20.70
N ASP A 111 -2.77 16.07 20.92
CA ASP A 111 -2.43 14.88 20.13
C ASP A 111 -3.45 13.76 20.34
N PHE A 112 -3.87 13.50 21.58
CA PHE A 112 -4.95 12.54 21.88
C PHE A 112 -6.28 12.94 21.23
N LEU A 113 -6.64 14.22 21.31
CA LEU A 113 -7.91 14.69 20.73
C LEU A 113 -7.94 14.53 19.21
N ARG A 114 -6.81 14.79 18.54
CA ARG A 114 -6.66 14.62 17.10
C ARG A 114 -6.77 13.15 16.71
N ASP A 115 -6.05 12.27 17.38
CA ASP A 115 -6.10 10.82 17.15
C ASP A 115 -7.53 10.25 17.34
N MET A 116 -8.25 10.72 18.38
CA MET A 116 -9.65 10.33 18.60
C MET A 116 -10.62 10.81 17.50
N GLU A 117 -10.30 11.91 16.83
CA GLU A 117 -11.09 12.45 15.72
C GLU A 117 -10.78 11.71 14.41
N GLU A 118 -9.51 11.37 14.20
CA GLU A 118 -9.02 10.66 13.01
C GLU A 118 -9.35 9.16 13.05
N HIS A 119 -9.39 8.53 14.24
CA HIS A 119 -9.58 7.08 14.42
C HIS A 119 -10.72 6.72 15.39
N PRO A 120 -11.97 7.17 15.17
CA PRO A 120 -13.08 6.98 16.11
C PRO A 120 -13.42 5.50 16.40
N GLU A 121 -13.11 4.59 15.48
CA GLU A 121 -13.28 3.15 15.62
C GLU A 121 -12.41 2.54 16.73
N ASP A 122 -11.21 3.09 16.94
CA ASP A 122 -10.31 2.63 17.99
C ASP A 122 -10.77 3.05 19.38
N TYR A 123 -11.73 3.98 19.49
CA TYR A 123 -12.35 4.41 20.75
C TYR A 123 -13.78 3.89 20.92
N SER A 124 -14.27 3.05 19.99
CA SER A 124 -15.66 2.59 19.92
C SER A 124 -16.12 1.72 21.10
N TYR A 125 -15.20 1.27 21.97
CA TYR A 125 -15.52 0.54 23.19
C TYR A 125 -15.85 1.46 24.37
N MET A 126 -15.48 2.75 24.31
CA MET A 126 -15.76 3.72 25.36
C MET A 126 -17.21 4.18 25.30
N THR A 127 -17.82 4.37 26.45
CA THR A 127 -19.10 5.09 26.56
C THR A 127 -18.89 6.58 26.29
N GLN A 128 -19.97 7.28 25.93
CA GLN A 128 -19.92 8.72 25.68
C GLN A 128 -19.45 9.51 26.92
N GLU A 129 -19.81 9.05 28.11
CA GLU A 129 -19.40 9.66 29.39
C GLU A 129 -17.90 9.49 29.63
N GLU A 130 -17.37 8.28 29.44
CA GLU A 130 -15.93 7.99 29.51
C GLU A 130 -15.14 8.80 28.49
N LEU A 131 -15.66 8.93 27.26
CA LEU A 131 -15.03 9.72 26.20
C LEU A 131 -14.96 11.21 26.57
N GLU A 132 -16.04 11.77 27.11
CA GLU A 132 -16.09 13.18 27.53
C GLU A 132 -15.17 13.45 28.72
N GLU A 133 -15.09 12.52 29.68
CA GLU A 133 -14.18 12.58 30.82
C GLU A 133 -12.71 12.47 30.37
N TYR A 134 -12.40 11.54 29.47
CA TYR A 134 -11.08 11.37 28.90
C TYR A 134 -10.62 12.66 28.19
N LYS A 135 -11.46 13.22 27.32
CA LYS A 135 -11.22 14.51 26.64
C LYS A 135 -11.01 15.68 27.60
N ALA A 136 -11.60 15.63 28.80
CA ALA A 136 -11.45 16.67 29.83
C ALA A 136 -10.16 16.53 30.64
N ASN A 137 -9.64 15.31 30.79
CA ASN A 137 -8.58 14.97 31.75
C ASN A 137 -7.22 14.61 31.14
N CYS A 138 -7.08 14.54 29.82
CA CYS A 138 -5.78 14.25 29.21
C CYS A 138 -4.73 15.32 29.57
N VAL A 139 -3.69 14.90 30.28
CA VAL A 139 -2.41 15.62 30.39
C VAL A 139 -1.43 15.08 29.34
N THR A 140 -0.25 15.68 29.22
CA THR A 140 0.82 15.06 28.42
C THR A 140 1.09 13.66 28.97
N SER A 141 1.30 12.61 28.19
CA SER A 141 1.59 11.25 28.70
C SER A 141 2.69 10.56 27.90
N ILE A 142 3.34 9.58 28.52
CA ILE A 142 4.27 8.70 27.80
C ILE A 142 3.42 7.69 27.04
N ARG A 143 3.37 7.83 25.71
CA ARG A 143 2.65 6.89 24.85
C ARG A 143 3.46 5.63 24.61
N GLY A 144 4.78 5.72 24.57
CA GLY A 144 5.68 4.57 24.39
C GLY A 144 7.14 5.02 24.50
N PHE A 145 8.08 4.08 24.45
CA PHE A 145 9.49 4.39 24.65
C PHE A 145 10.43 3.33 24.05
N THR A 146 11.70 3.71 23.88
CA THR A 146 12.78 2.80 23.48
C THR A 146 13.96 2.93 24.45
N VAL A 147 14.52 1.81 24.91
CA VAL A 147 15.71 1.76 25.78
C VAL A 147 16.80 0.88 25.17
N ASP A 148 17.93 1.47 24.79
CA ASP A 148 19.03 0.81 24.07
C ASP A 148 18.50 -0.10 22.95
N GLY A 149 17.64 0.48 22.12
CA GLY A 149 16.93 -0.21 21.06
C GLY A 149 15.74 -1.07 21.47
N ARG A 150 15.56 -1.48 22.72
CA ARG A 150 14.36 -2.26 23.09
C ARG A 150 13.13 -1.35 23.05
N ASN A 151 12.23 -1.60 22.08
CA ASN A 151 11.02 -0.81 21.89
C ASN A 151 9.87 -1.36 22.73
N TYR A 152 9.12 -0.45 23.35
CA TYR A 152 7.99 -0.75 24.21
C TYR A 152 6.81 0.13 23.79
N GLY A 153 5.84 -0.51 23.12
CA GLY A 153 4.62 0.10 22.63
C GLY A 153 3.60 0.45 23.71
N CYS A 154 2.48 0.99 23.26
CA CYS A 154 1.56 1.83 24.02
C CYS A 154 0.71 1.20 25.12
N MET A 155 0.93 -0.09 25.38
CA MET A 155 0.20 -0.86 26.38
C MET A 155 1.02 -1.12 27.66
N ILE A 156 2.25 -0.58 27.74
CA ILE A 156 3.26 -1.03 28.71
C ILE A 156 3.36 -0.15 29.95
N ILE A 157 2.95 1.12 29.89
CA ILE A 157 3.14 2.04 31.00
C ILE A 157 1.82 2.68 31.42
N PRO A 158 1.46 2.66 32.72
CA PRO A 158 0.46 3.58 33.25
C PRO A 158 0.96 5.02 33.09
N GLY A 159 0.41 5.76 32.14
CA GLY A 159 0.94 7.05 31.71
C GLY A 159 -0.04 8.21 31.84
N CYS A 160 0.26 9.12 32.77
CA CYS A 160 -0.03 10.56 32.68
C CYS A 160 1.25 11.28 33.14
N VAL A 161 1.80 12.20 32.35
CA VAL A 161 2.95 13.05 32.69
C VAL A 161 2.44 14.22 33.54
N ASP A 162 2.18 13.89 34.81
CA ASP A 162 2.88 14.49 35.95
C ASP A 162 3.40 13.31 36.79
N VAL A 163 4.30 12.56 36.14
CA VAL A 163 5.11 11.40 36.53
C VAL A 163 4.38 10.17 37.09
N TYR A 164 3.18 10.27 37.67
CA TYR A 164 2.52 9.12 38.25
C TYR A 164 1.02 9.10 37.97
N GLY A 165 0.55 7.95 37.47
CA GLY A 165 -0.82 7.72 37.03
C GLY A 165 -1.51 6.62 37.83
N PHE A 166 -2.60 6.08 37.28
CA PHE A 166 -3.31 4.95 37.86
C PHE A 166 -3.04 3.68 37.05
N TYR A 167 -3.07 2.51 37.70
CA TYR A 167 -3.15 1.22 37.02
C TYR A 167 -4.17 0.34 37.73
N ASP A 168 -4.83 -0.53 36.98
CA ASP A 168 -5.78 -1.48 37.54
C ASP A 168 -5.19 -2.89 37.62
N THR A 169 -5.45 -3.59 38.73
CA THR A 169 -5.27 -5.04 38.79
C THR A 169 -6.61 -5.74 38.67
N TYR A 170 -6.71 -6.77 37.84
CA TYR A 170 -7.93 -7.57 37.70
C TYR A 170 -7.82 -8.90 38.45
N LYS A 171 -8.72 -9.13 39.41
CA LYS A 171 -8.78 -10.37 40.18
C LYS A 171 -10.22 -10.75 40.49
N ASP A 172 -10.58 -12.03 40.28
CA ASP A 172 -11.89 -12.59 40.63
C ASP A 172 -13.10 -11.82 40.05
N GLY A 173 -12.94 -11.22 38.86
CA GLY A 173 -14.01 -10.45 38.23
C GLY A 173 -14.10 -8.98 38.64
N GLN A 174 -13.14 -8.49 39.43
CA GLN A 174 -13.10 -7.10 39.92
C GLN A 174 -11.79 -6.42 39.54
N PHE A 175 -11.92 -5.17 39.09
CA PHE A 175 -10.80 -4.24 38.91
C PHE A 175 -10.53 -3.52 40.24
N THR A 176 -9.27 -3.40 40.61
CA THR A 176 -8.82 -2.59 41.74
C THR A 176 -7.86 -1.52 41.22
N PRO A 177 -8.24 -0.24 41.31
CA PRO A 177 -7.38 0.86 40.91
C PRO A 177 -6.30 1.09 41.95
N HIS A 178 -5.11 1.40 41.48
CA HIS A 178 -3.97 1.76 42.29
C HIS A 178 -3.38 3.05 41.76
N GLU A 179 -3.24 4.01 42.65
CA GLU A 179 -2.57 5.27 42.36
C GLU A 179 -1.07 5.07 42.53
N ILE A 180 -0.32 5.42 41.48
CA ILE A 180 1.12 5.63 41.55
C ILE A 180 1.28 7.11 41.88
N ARG A 181 2.07 7.45 42.90
CA ARG A 181 2.30 8.86 43.28
C ARG A 181 3.76 9.28 43.23
N ASP A 182 4.65 8.31 43.36
CA ASP A 182 6.10 8.50 43.35
C ASP A 182 6.83 7.25 42.86
N MET A 183 8.16 7.37 42.73
CA MET A 183 9.03 6.31 42.21
C MET A 183 9.03 5.09 43.12
N GLU A 184 8.78 5.29 44.42
CA GLU A 184 8.69 4.20 45.40
C GLU A 184 7.38 3.42 45.20
N ASP A 185 6.27 4.10 44.93
CA ASP A 185 5.02 3.45 44.51
C ASP A 185 5.21 2.66 43.22
N LEU A 186 5.85 3.25 42.19
CA LEU A 186 6.13 2.54 40.94
C LEU A 186 6.97 1.28 41.18
N LYS A 187 8.10 1.41 41.90
CA LYS A 187 9.01 0.29 42.22
C LYS A 187 8.35 -0.80 43.05
N ARG A 188 7.41 -0.44 43.94
CA ARG A 188 6.63 -1.40 44.75
C ARG A 188 5.67 -2.22 43.90
N ILE A 189 5.13 -1.62 42.86
CA ILE A 189 4.02 -2.13 42.06
C ILE A 189 4.49 -2.94 40.86
N LEU A 190 5.56 -2.45 40.21
CA LEU A 190 6.06 -2.97 38.95
C LEU A 190 6.29 -4.49 38.96
N PRO A 191 6.84 -5.11 40.03
CA PRO A 191 7.04 -6.56 40.06
C PRO A 191 5.74 -7.37 39.98
N ASP A 192 4.63 -6.87 40.56
CA ASP A 192 3.34 -7.54 40.50
C ASP A 192 2.64 -7.29 39.16
N LEU A 193 2.80 -6.09 38.59
CA LEU A 193 2.36 -5.77 37.24
C LEU A 193 3.06 -6.64 36.18
N MET A 194 4.38 -6.85 36.31
CA MET A 194 5.16 -7.71 35.41
C MET A 194 4.71 -9.18 35.48
N LYS A 195 4.29 -9.68 36.65
CA LYS A 195 3.71 -11.03 36.77
C LYS A 195 2.35 -11.15 36.10
N GLU A 196 1.54 -10.10 36.16
CA GLU A 196 0.26 -10.06 35.46
C GLU A 196 0.48 -10.09 33.93
N TYR A 197 1.43 -9.31 33.42
CA TYR A 197 1.77 -9.30 31.99
C TYR A 197 2.35 -10.61 31.45
N GLN A 198 2.83 -11.51 32.31
CA GLN A 198 3.26 -12.85 31.92
C GLN A 198 2.10 -13.79 31.55
N LYS A 199 0.85 -13.50 31.93
CA LYS A 199 -0.29 -14.38 31.63
C LYS A 199 -0.58 -14.39 30.12
N GLU A 200 -0.95 -15.54 29.58
CA GLU A 200 -1.24 -15.76 28.15
C GLU A 200 -2.25 -14.77 27.55
N GLU A 201 -3.21 -14.30 28.35
CA GLU A 201 -4.22 -13.31 27.94
C GLU A 201 -3.64 -11.92 27.64
N TYR A 202 -2.45 -11.64 28.17
CA TYR A 202 -1.73 -10.38 28.04
C TYR A 202 -0.58 -10.46 27.02
N GLN A 203 -0.06 -11.66 26.71
CA GLN A 203 1.08 -11.85 25.81
C GLN A 203 0.90 -11.27 24.39
N TYR A 204 -0.33 -11.10 23.90
CA TYR A 204 -0.62 -10.45 22.60
C TYR A 204 -0.46 -8.92 22.61
N ALA A 205 -0.40 -8.28 23.77
CA ALA A 205 -0.21 -6.84 23.94
C ALA A 205 1.26 -6.44 24.18
N TYR A 206 2.14 -7.41 24.42
CA TYR A 206 3.51 -7.18 24.87
C TYR A 206 4.47 -7.91 23.96
N ILE A 207 4.66 -7.34 22.78
CA ILE A 207 5.50 -7.98 21.80
C ILE A 207 6.78 -7.16 21.72
N SER A 208 7.85 -7.77 22.23
CA SER A 208 9.23 -7.55 21.79
C SER A 208 9.74 -8.92 21.34
N ASP A 209 10.71 -8.96 20.42
CA ASP A 209 11.29 -10.22 19.90
C ASP A 209 11.80 -11.17 21.02
N ALA A 210 12.00 -10.66 22.24
CA ALA A 210 12.35 -11.42 23.43
C ALA A 210 11.74 -10.73 24.67
N PHE A 211 10.44 -10.93 24.93
CA PHE A 211 9.80 -10.45 26.16
C PHE A 211 10.53 -11.01 27.39
N ASP A 212 11.35 -10.17 28.02
CA ASP A 212 12.02 -10.42 29.29
C ASP A 212 11.41 -9.47 30.33
N PRO A 213 10.54 -9.98 31.22
CA PRO A 213 9.85 -9.16 32.21
C PRO A 213 10.82 -8.52 33.22
N GLU A 214 11.97 -9.15 33.50
CA GLU A 214 12.97 -8.57 34.41
C GLU A 214 13.71 -7.42 33.73
N GLN A 215 13.96 -7.52 32.42
CA GLN A 215 14.59 -6.45 31.64
C GLN A 215 13.62 -5.29 31.42
N MET A 216 12.36 -5.58 31.11
CA MET A 216 11.30 -4.60 30.98
C MET A 216 11.08 -3.81 32.28
N GLU A 217 11.09 -4.47 33.44
CA GLU A 217 11.03 -3.79 34.74
C GLU A 217 12.14 -2.73 34.89
N LYS A 218 13.38 -3.11 34.55
CA LYS A 218 14.54 -2.20 34.61
C LYS A 218 14.41 -1.04 33.63
N ASP A 219 13.94 -1.32 32.42
CA ASP A 219 13.82 -0.31 31.37
C ASP A 219 12.70 0.69 31.67
N VAL A 220 11.57 0.24 32.23
CA VAL A 220 10.50 1.13 32.73
C VAL A 220 11.04 2.03 33.85
N ILE A 221 11.70 1.49 34.87
CA ILE A 221 12.29 2.32 35.94
C ILE A 221 13.26 3.35 35.34
N ARG A 222 14.14 2.93 34.43
CA ARG A 222 15.11 3.82 33.78
C ARG A 222 14.44 4.93 32.98
N VAL A 223 13.30 4.66 32.34
CA VAL A 223 12.54 5.66 31.59
C VAL A 223 11.96 6.71 32.52
N PHE A 224 11.30 6.30 33.61
CA PHE A 224 10.76 7.25 34.58
C PHE A 224 11.86 8.09 35.24
N GLU A 225 12.98 7.47 35.63
CA GLU A 225 14.15 8.18 36.17
C GLU A 225 14.72 9.19 35.15
N ALA A 226 14.81 8.80 33.88
CA ALA A 226 15.24 9.69 32.80
C ALA A 226 14.25 10.84 32.54
N VAL A 227 12.94 10.58 32.62
CA VAL A 227 11.89 11.61 32.44
C VAL A 227 11.91 12.62 33.59
N GLU A 228 12.01 12.15 34.84
CA GLU A 228 12.18 13.02 36.02
C GLU A 228 13.44 13.89 35.92
N ALA A 229 14.55 13.29 35.48
CA ALA A 229 15.82 13.98 35.29
C ALA A 229 15.88 14.83 34.01
N LYS A 230 14.88 14.73 33.12
CA LYS A 230 14.86 15.32 31.76
C LYS A 230 16.06 14.90 30.90
N GLN A 231 16.48 13.64 31.03
CA GLN A 231 17.59 12.99 30.35
C GLN A 231 17.11 11.95 29.33
N TYR A 232 16.22 12.36 28.43
CA TYR A 232 15.67 11.52 27.38
C TYR A 232 15.62 12.27 26.04
N GLN A 233 15.52 11.52 24.95
CA GLN A 233 15.27 12.05 23.61
C GLN A 233 13.80 11.83 23.24
N LYS A 234 13.21 12.76 22.47
CA LYS A 234 11.82 12.62 22.04
C LYS A 234 11.71 11.77 20.79
N LEU A 235 10.79 10.82 20.78
CA LEU A 235 10.36 10.14 19.56
C LEU A 235 9.32 11.00 18.82
N PRO A 236 9.26 10.92 17.48
CA PRO A 236 8.10 11.37 16.72
C PRO A 236 6.81 10.68 17.23
N LEU A 237 5.66 11.32 16.98
CA LEU A 237 4.37 10.71 17.26
C LEU A 237 4.21 9.42 16.42
N ASN A 238 3.51 8.43 16.96
CA ASN A 238 3.20 7.12 16.37
C ASN A 238 4.38 6.16 16.17
N THR A 239 5.62 6.56 16.43
CA THR A 239 6.80 5.70 16.26
C THR A 239 6.68 4.37 17.01
N THR A 240 6.17 4.37 18.24
CA THR A 240 6.07 3.13 19.04
C THR A 240 4.89 2.26 18.64
N SER A 241 3.80 2.83 18.12
CA SER A 241 2.68 2.10 17.53
C SER A 241 3.10 1.43 16.22
N GLU A 242 3.83 2.12 15.37
CA GLU A 242 4.36 1.57 14.11
C GLU A 242 5.33 0.40 14.36
N CYS A 243 6.25 0.55 15.34
CA CYS A 243 7.13 -0.55 15.74
C CYS A 243 6.34 -1.75 16.27
N PHE A 244 5.27 -1.52 17.03
CA PHE A 244 4.42 -2.58 17.58
C PHE A 244 3.68 -3.35 16.48
N GLU A 245 3.05 -2.64 15.52
CA GLU A 245 2.37 -3.27 14.39
C GLU A 245 3.35 -4.07 13.53
N ARG A 246 4.52 -3.50 13.18
CA ARG A 246 5.56 -4.22 12.42
C ARG A 246 6.02 -5.51 13.11
N LEU A 247 6.08 -5.50 14.44
CA LEU A 247 6.45 -6.67 15.20
C LEU A 247 5.33 -7.71 15.25
N LEU A 248 4.07 -7.29 15.40
CA LEU A 248 2.91 -8.15 15.25
C LEU A 248 2.90 -8.84 13.88
N GLU A 249 3.21 -8.09 12.84
CA GLU A 249 3.27 -8.57 11.47
C GLU A 249 4.40 -9.57 11.26
N LYS A 250 5.60 -9.29 11.79
CA LYS A 250 6.72 -10.25 11.83
C LYS A 250 6.33 -11.54 12.55
N GLN A 251 5.60 -11.47 13.66
CA GLN A 251 5.09 -12.66 14.35
C GLN A 251 4.00 -13.41 13.58
N ARG A 252 3.22 -12.71 12.77
CA ARG A 252 2.28 -13.32 11.82
C ARG A 252 2.99 -13.96 10.63
N GLY A 253 4.31 -13.80 10.52
CA GLY A 253 5.11 -14.33 9.42
C GLY A 253 4.93 -13.55 8.12
N MET A 254 4.54 -12.28 8.20
CA MET A 254 4.41 -11.42 7.03
C MET A 254 5.80 -11.07 6.46
N ASP A 255 5.90 -11.05 5.14
CA ASP A 255 7.16 -10.88 4.41
C ASP A 255 7.16 -9.53 3.66
N TYR A 256 7.85 -8.57 4.28
CA TYR A 256 8.06 -7.24 3.71
C TYR A 256 9.24 -7.18 2.74
N SER A 257 9.98 -8.29 2.58
CA SER A 257 11.15 -8.29 1.72
C SER A 257 10.78 -8.18 0.25
N TRP A 258 11.64 -7.50 -0.48
CA TRP A 258 11.57 -7.43 -1.93
C TRP A 258 12.54 -8.43 -2.55
N GLU A 259 12.14 -9.04 -3.66
CA GLU A 259 13.01 -9.94 -4.41
C GLU A 259 14.06 -9.12 -5.16
N LEU A 260 15.34 -9.32 -4.84
CA LEU A 260 16.42 -8.49 -5.37
C LEU A 260 17.66 -9.28 -5.75
N ASP A 261 18.12 -9.08 -6.98
CA ASP A 261 19.51 -9.32 -7.38
C ASP A 261 20.34 -8.07 -7.06
N GLU A 262 20.94 -8.03 -5.86
CA GLU A 262 21.65 -6.85 -5.34
C GLU A 262 22.73 -6.34 -6.30
N ASP A 263 23.46 -7.23 -6.99
CA ASP A 263 24.53 -6.84 -7.93
C ASP A 263 23.94 -6.21 -9.20
N ALA A 264 22.88 -6.81 -9.77
CA ALA A 264 22.22 -6.28 -10.95
C ALA A 264 21.53 -4.94 -10.67
N VAL A 265 20.91 -4.81 -9.49
CA VAL A 265 20.26 -3.57 -9.04
C VAL A 265 21.30 -2.48 -8.78
N ALA A 266 22.42 -2.80 -8.11
CA ALA A 266 23.51 -1.85 -7.89
C ALA A 266 24.09 -1.30 -9.20
N ALA A 267 24.16 -2.11 -10.25
CA ALA A 267 24.66 -1.70 -11.55
C ALA A 267 23.78 -0.67 -12.27
N ILE A 268 22.49 -0.57 -11.92
CA ILE A 268 21.54 0.36 -12.53
C ILE A 268 21.17 1.55 -11.62
N ARG A 269 21.73 1.62 -10.40
CA ARG A 269 21.36 2.62 -9.38
C ARG A 269 21.24 4.04 -9.92
N ASP A 270 22.22 4.48 -10.71
CA ASP A 270 22.29 5.86 -11.23
C ASP A 270 21.32 6.12 -12.40
N GLN A 271 20.68 5.09 -12.94
CA GLN A 271 19.68 5.18 -14.02
C GLN A 271 18.24 5.21 -13.49
N VAL A 272 18.05 5.00 -12.18
CA VAL A 272 16.73 4.87 -11.55
C VAL A 272 16.45 6.06 -10.63
N THR A 273 15.31 6.70 -10.84
CA THR A 273 14.70 7.63 -9.89
C THR A 273 13.58 6.93 -9.16
N GLU A 274 13.56 7.03 -7.84
CA GLU A 274 12.49 6.49 -6.99
C GLU A 274 11.56 7.62 -6.57
N TYR A 275 10.26 7.35 -6.62
CA TYR A 275 9.19 8.25 -6.23
C TYR A 275 8.36 7.58 -5.14
N HIS A 276 7.99 8.35 -4.11
CA HIS A 276 6.96 7.97 -3.15
C HIS A 276 5.75 8.86 -3.39
N ILE A 277 4.58 8.26 -3.59
CA ILE A 277 3.36 8.96 -3.99
C ILE A 277 2.20 8.44 -3.15
N HIS A 278 1.51 9.35 -2.46
CA HIS A 278 0.24 9.07 -1.80
C HIS A 278 -0.92 9.22 -2.79
N ASP A 279 -1.87 8.29 -2.75
CA ASP A 279 -3.14 8.35 -3.48
C ASP A 279 -4.30 8.48 -2.47
N ASP A 280 -5.02 9.60 -2.53
CA ASP A 280 -6.10 9.94 -1.58
C ASP A 280 -7.29 8.97 -1.76
N GLU A 281 -7.58 8.55 -2.99
CA GLU A 281 -8.71 7.67 -3.29
C GLU A 281 -8.53 6.27 -2.70
N LEU A 282 -7.33 5.69 -2.82
CA LEU A 282 -6.98 4.40 -2.23
C LEU A 282 -6.61 4.49 -0.75
N ASP A 283 -6.25 5.68 -0.25
CA ASP A 283 -5.63 5.86 1.07
C ASP A 283 -4.40 4.95 1.21
N ARG A 284 -3.50 5.06 0.21
CA ARG A 284 -2.34 4.20 0.05
C ARG A 284 -1.14 4.96 -0.50
N ASP A 285 0.02 4.62 0.03
CA ASP A 285 1.32 5.07 -0.46
C ASP A 285 1.92 4.05 -1.43
N PHE A 286 2.47 4.55 -2.53
CA PHE A 286 3.13 3.77 -3.59
C PHE A 286 4.59 4.16 -3.74
N VAL A 287 5.44 3.16 -3.94
CA VAL A 287 6.81 3.34 -4.41
C VAL A 287 6.84 3.08 -5.91
N VAL A 288 7.23 4.10 -6.67
CA VAL A 288 7.36 4.02 -8.13
C VAL A 288 8.82 4.21 -8.52
N HIS A 289 9.37 3.28 -9.28
CA HIS A 289 10.72 3.41 -9.82
C HIS A 289 10.64 3.73 -11.31
N VAL A 290 11.31 4.79 -11.73
CA VAL A 290 11.43 5.17 -13.14
C VAL A 290 12.89 5.01 -13.58
N ALA A 291 13.12 4.12 -14.53
CA ALA A 291 14.43 3.89 -15.13
C ALA A 291 14.43 4.36 -16.59
N VAL A 292 15.40 5.18 -16.94
CA VAL A 292 15.55 5.70 -18.31
C VAL A 292 16.70 4.99 -19.03
N PRO A 293 16.61 4.77 -20.36
CA PRO A 293 17.67 4.13 -21.10
C PRO A 293 18.92 5.03 -21.17
N LYS A 294 20.12 4.44 -21.21
CA LYS A 294 21.36 5.20 -21.43
C LYS A 294 21.24 6.09 -22.67
N GLY A 295 21.68 7.35 -22.56
CA GLY A 295 21.57 8.33 -23.64
C GLY A 295 20.26 9.11 -23.67
N TYR A 296 19.30 8.82 -22.76
CA TYR A 296 18.03 9.53 -22.66
C TYR A 296 18.23 11.04 -22.46
N GLU A 297 19.06 11.45 -21.49
CA GLU A 297 19.29 12.88 -21.23
C GLU A 297 19.90 13.61 -22.42
N GLU A 298 20.88 13.00 -23.10
CA GLU A 298 21.49 13.56 -24.30
C GLU A 298 20.46 13.70 -25.44
N ALA A 299 19.58 12.72 -25.60
CA ALA A 299 18.48 12.77 -26.57
C ALA A 299 17.50 13.92 -26.25
N MET A 300 17.17 14.12 -24.97
CA MET A 300 16.31 15.22 -24.53
C MET A 300 16.97 16.59 -24.74
N LYS A 301 18.26 16.74 -24.38
CA LYS A 301 19.02 17.99 -24.57
C LYS A 301 19.15 18.36 -26.05
N LYS A 302 19.41 17.36 -26.93
CA LYS A 302 19.49 17.57 -28.37
C LYS A 302 18.17 18.12 -28.91
N THR A 303 17.06 17.54 -28.47
CA THR A 303 15.76 17.95 -28.97
C THR A 303 15.32 19.34 -28.46
N ALA A 304 15.72 19.71 -27.25
CA ALA A 304 15.42 21.05 -26.72
C ALA A 304 16.21 22.18 -27.41
N GLY A 305 17.34 21.88 -28.07
CA GLY A 305 18.25 22.85 -28.69
C GLY A 305 18.07 23.07 -30.19
N GLU A 306 17.41 22.16 -30.90
CA GLU A 306 16.91 22.42 -32.25
C GLU A 306 15.71 23.40 -32.07
N GLU A 307 15.63 24.50 -32.84
CA GLU A 307 14.39 25.32 -32.85
C GLU A 307 13.24 24.32 -32.94
N ALA A 308 12.29 24.39 -32.00
CA ALA A 308 11.13 23.51 -31.93
C ALA A 308 10.29 23.69 -33.21
N GLY A 309 10.84 23.23 -34.32
CA GLY A 309 10.17 22.95 -35.56
C GLY A 309 9.12 21.92 -35.24
N THR A 310 8.07 21.93 -36.03
CA THR A 310 6.81 21.23 -35.83
C THR A 310 6.89 19.70 -35.70
N ASP A 311 8.09 19.13 -35.62
CA ASP A 311 8.39 17.71 -35.51
C ASP A 311 9.07 17.48 -34.13
N GLY A 312 8.26 17.05 -33.17
CA GLY A 312 8.51 17.19 -31.73
C GLY A 312 9.62 16.33 -31.10
N ALA A 313 9.75 16.46 -29.78
CA ALA A 313 10.68 15.66 -29.00
C ALA A 313 10.55 14.16 -29.27
N SER A 314 11.68 13.46 -29.42
CA SER A 314 11.68 12.01 -29.57
C SER A 314 11.24 11.39 -28.25
N ALA A 315 9.93 11.22 -28.09
CA ALA A 315 9.34 10.56 -26.94
C ALA A 315 9.69 9.06 -26.93
N PHE A 316 9.80 8.49 -25.75
CA PHE A 316 10.09 7.07 -25.54
C PHE A 316 8.82 6.37 -25.05
N PRO A 317 8.49 5.16 -25.55
CA PRO A 317 7.41 4.37 -24.96
C PRO A 317 7.71 4.09 -23.49
N ALA A 318 6.69 4.15 -22.64
CA ALA A 318 6.79 3.70 -21.26
C ALA A 318 6.37 2.23 -21.16
N PHE A 319 7.11 1.44 -20.39
CA PHE A 319 6.75 0.08 -20.04
C PHE A 319 6.51 0.02 -18.53
N VAL A 320 5.23 -0.01 -18.14
CA VAL A 320 4.77 -0.01 -16.76
C VAL A 320 4.55 -1.44 -16.28
N LEU A 321 5.21 -1.83 -15.19
CA LEU A 321 5.10 -3.14 -14.56
C LEU A 321 4.51 -2.99 -13.16
N THR A 322 3.37 -3.65 -12.90
CA THR A 322 2.85 -3.80 -11.53
C THR A 322 3.68 -4.82 -10.75
N ASP A 323 3.43 -4.94 -9.44
CA ASP A 323 4.13 -5.89 -8.57
C ASP A 323 5.66 -5.69 -8.54
N ALA A 324 6.09 -4.45 -8.29
CA ALA A 324 7.52 -4.11 -8.26
C ALA A 324 8.34 -4.97 -7.28
N VAL A 325 7.71 -5.50 -6.22
CA VAL A 325 8.30 -6.46 -5.26
C VAL A 325 8.97 -7.66 -5.94
N TRP A 326 8.49 -8.10 -7.10
CA TRP A 326 9.14 -9.11 -7.93
C TRP A 326 9.66 -8.55 -9.27
N ARG A 327 8.99 -7.55 -9.84
CA ARG A 327 9.29 -7.04 -11.19
C ARG A 327 10.44 -6.05 -11.25
N PHE A 328 10.94 -5.55 -10.12
CA PHE A 328 12.09 -4.63 -10.16
C PHE A 328 13.35 -5.29 -10.75
N ASN A 329 13.58 -6.59 -10.52
CA ASN A 329 14.69 -7.32 -11.14
C ASN A 329 14.61 -7.34 -12.68
N ASP A 330 13.39 -7.37 -13.22
CA ASP A 330 13.18 -7.34 -14.67
C ASP A 330 13.60 -5.99 -15.28
N ILE A 331 13.55 -4.88 -14.51
CA ILE A 331 14.05 -3.56 -14.95
C ILE A 331 15.54 -3.63 -15.29
N ALA A 332 16.36 -4.19 -14.40
CA ALA A 332 17.80 -4.30 -14.61
C ALA A 332 18.13 -5.15 -15.83
N LYS A 333 17.40 -6.26 -16.00
CA LYS A 333 17.54 -7.12 -17.17
C LYS A 333 17.17 -6.38 -18.46
N LEU A 334 16.03 -5.70 -18.50
CA LEU A 334 15.56 -4.97 -19.69
C LEU A 334 16.52 -3.84 -20.08
N LEU A 335 17.05 -3.07 -19.12
CA LEU A 335 18.07 -2.06 -19.40
C LEU A 335 19.33 -2.68 -20.03
N SER A 336 19.80 -3.81 -19.49
CA SER A 336 20.95 -4.53 -20.05
C SER A 336 20.70 -5.00 -21.49
N GLU A 337 19.50 -5.46 -21.80
CA GLU A 337 19.11 -5.84 -23.18
C GLU A 337 19.03 -4.64 -24.12
N MET A 338 18.57 -3.48 -23.65
CA MET A 338 18.59 -2.22 -24.41
C MET A 338 20.01 -1.76 -24.72
N GLU A 339 20.90 -1.79 -23.72
CA GLU A 339 22.31 -1.44 -23.89
C GLU A 339 23.03 -2.36 -24.89
N ALA A 340 22.64 -3.63 -24.91
CA ALA A 340 23.15 -4.60 -25.86
C ALA A 340 22.52 -4.48 -27.27
N GLY A 341 21.56 -3.59 -27.46
CA GLY A 341 20.85 -3.38 -28.72
C GLY A 341 19.88 -4.52 -29.08
N ARG A 342 19.49 -5.33 -28.11
CA ARG A 342 18.53 -6.46 -28.26
C ARG A 342 17.11 -6.11 -27.82
N ALA A 343 16.92 -4.96 -27.18
CA ALA A 343 15.62 -4.39 -26.87
C ALA A 343 15.54 -2.94 -27.34
N LYS A 344 14.35 -2.48 -27.70
CA LYS A 344 14.14 -1.08 -28.09
C LYS A 344 14.25 -0.16 -26.86
N PRO A 345 14.84 1.04 -26.97
CA PRO A 345 14.88 2.02 -25.87
C PRO A 345 13.47 2.40 -25.40
N GLN A 346 13.21 2.26 -24.11
CA GLN A 346 11.92 2.55 -23.47
C GLN A 346 12.16 3.05 -22.05
N ILE A 347 11.25 3.88 -21.52
CA ILE A 347 11.23 4.26 -20.11
C ILE A 347 10.60 3.10 -19.35
N LEU A 348 11.30 2.53 -18.38
CA LEU A 348 10.77 1.43 -17.57
C LEU A 348 10.22 2.00 -16.26
N ILE A 349 9.00 1.61 -15.90
CA ILE A 349 8.32 2.10 -14.70
C ILE A 349 7.85 0.87 -13.92
N SER A 350 8.26 0.72 -12.67
CA SER A 350 7.72 -0.32 -11.78
C SER A 350 6.90 0.32 -10.66
N ILE A 351 5.78 -0.29 -10.32
CA ILE A 351 4.85 0.18 -9.29
C ILE A 351 4.74 -0.89 -8.20
N GLY A 352 5.11 -0.52 -6.97
CA GLY A 352 4.86 -1.28 -5.75
C GLY A 352 4.12 -0.43 -4.73
N GLN A 353 3.53 -1.07 -3.73
CA GLN A 353 3.06 -0.37 -2.54
C GLN A 353 4.26 0.04 -1.67
N ASP A 354 4.04 0.94 -0.70
CA ASP A 354 5.10 1.37 0.22
C ASP A 354 5.85 0.19 0.86
N TYR A 355 7.12 0.42 1.20
CA TYR A 355 7.97 -0.59 1.84
C TYR A 355 7.47 -1.04 3.22
N SER A 356 6.58 -0.27 3.86
CA SER A 356 5.88 -0.66 5.07
C SER A 356 4.76 -1.66 4.84
N ILE A 357 4.46 -2.02 3.59
CA ILE A 357 3.41 -2.98 3.23
C ILE A 357 4.05 -4.29 2.79
N SER A 358 3.49 -5.40 3.25
CA SER A 358 3.88 -6.75 2.80
C SER A 358 3.42 -6.98 1.37
N ASN A 359 4.16 -6.43 0.40
CA ASN A 359 3.82 -6.43 -1.01
C ASN A 359 3.64 -7.84 -1.61
N SER A 360 4.24 -8.86 -0.99
CA SER A 360 4.12 -10.27 -1.38
C SER A 360 2.83 -10.94 -0.88
N ASP A 361 2.10 -10.31 0.05
CA ASP A 361 0.87 -10.84 0.63
C ASP A 361 -0.32 -10.66 -0.32
N ASN A 362 -1.08 -11.73 -0.53
CA ASN A 362 -2.18 -11.69 -1.50
C ASN A 362 -3.40 -10.91 -1.00
N MET A 363 -3.59 -10.70 0.30
CA MET A 363 -4.67 -9.83 0.78
C MET A 363 -4.35 -8.37 0.46
N GLU A 364 -3.12 -7.92 0.73
CA GLU A 364 -2.68 -6.56 0.36
C GLU A 364 -2.70 -6.35 -1.15
N ARG A 365 -2.28 -7.35 -1.94
CA ARG A 365 -2.38 -7.29 -3.40
C ARG A 365 -3.84 -7.28 -3.88
N ALA A 366 -4.72 -8.06 -3.26
CA ALA A 366 -6.15 -8.10 -3.62
C ALA A 366 -6.86 -6.78 -3.30
N ALA A 367 -6.51 -6.13 -2.19
CA ALA A 367 -7.03 -4.82 -1.81
C ALA A 367 -6.83 -3.78 -2.93
N VAL A 368 -5.70 -3.85 -3.65
CA VAL A 368 -5.38 -2.95 -4.76
C VAL A 368 -5.86 -3.48 -6.12
N PHE A 369 -5.49 -4.71 -6.50
CA PHE A 369 -5.73 -5.23 -7.85
C PHE A 369 -7.14 -5.79 -8.10
N CYS A 370 -7.91 -6.06 -7.04
CA CYS A 370 -9.22 -6.68 -7.13
C CYS A 370 -10.30 -5.82 -6.48
N GLU A 371 -10.14 -5.44 -5.22
CA GLU A 371 -11.11 -4.62 -4.47
C GLU A 371 -11.08 -3.16 -4.92
N GLY A 372 -9.91 -2.51 -4.89
CA GLY A 372 -9.69 -1.12 -5.28
C GLY A 372 -9.25 -0.93 -6.75
N LYS A 373 -9.53 -1.89 -7.62
CA LYS A 373 -9.03 -1.90 -9.02
C LYS A 373 -9.46 -0.69 -9.87
N ASP A 374 -10.61 -0.11 -9.58
CA ASP A 374 -11.11 1.12 -10.22
C ASP A 374 -10.26 2.31 -9.79
N LYS A 375 -10.09 2.51 -8.49
CA LYS A 375 -9.24 3.57 -7.93
C LYS A 375 -7.77 3.40 -8.32
N PHE A 376 -7.26 2.17 -8.36
CA PHE A 376 -5.88 1.93 -8.81
C PHE A 376 -5.71 2.20 -10.32
N LEU A 377 -6.77 2.02 -11.13
CA LEU A 377 -6.76 2.45 -12.51
C LEU A 377 -6.82 3.98 -12.64
N ASP A 378 -7.58 4.67 -11.78
CA ASP A 378 -7.58 6.13 -11.67
C ASP A 378 -6.19 6.64 -11.31
N PHE A 379 -5.57 6.09 -10.26
CA PHE A 379 -4.19 6.39 -9.85
C PHE A 379 -3.21 6.27 -11.02
N ILE A 380 -3.18 5.14 -11.74
CA ILE A 380 -2.24 4.98 -12.85
C ILE A 380 -2.56 5.94 -14.00
N THR A 381 -3.84 6.07 -14.37
CA THR A 381 -4.26 6.70 -15.62
C THR A 381 -4.33 8.21 -15.54
N ASP A 382 -4.83 8.74 -14.43
CA ASP A 382 -5.17 10.13 -14.22
C ASP A 382 -4.20 10.85 -13.27
N ASN A 383 -3.48 10.11 -12.42
CA ASN A 383 -2.51 10.69 -11.48
C ASN A 383 -1.06 10.44 -11.92
N LEU A 384 -0.60 9.19 -11.87
CA LEU A 384 0.79 8.79 -12.06
C LEU A 384 1.33 9.06 -13.47
N MET A 385 0.69 8.50 -14.51
CA MET A 385 1.20 8.63 -15.89
C MET A 385 1.19 10.07 -16.41
N PRO A 386 0.18 10.92 -16.07
CA PRO A 386 0.25 12.35 -16.36
C PRO A 386 1.36 13.07 -15.59
N TYR A 387 1.52 12.80 -14.28
CA TYR A 387 2.59 13.39 -13.47
C TYR A 387 3.99 13.04 -14.02
N LEU A 388 4.22 11.78 -14.38
CA LEU A 388 5.46 11.37 -15.02
C LEU A 388 5.63 12.00 -16.41
N GLY A 389 4.53 12.25 -17.14
CA GLY A 389 4.54 12.98 -18.41
C GLY A 389 5.01 14.43 -18.32
N GLU A 390 4.93 15.06 -17.15
CA GLU A 390 5.46 16.41 -16.91
C GLU A 390 6.99 16.41 -16.81
N LYS A 391 7.60 15.25 -16.50
CA LYS A 391 9.04 15.06 -16.27
C LYS A 391 9.75 14.30 -17.38
N TYR A 392 9.04 13.36 -18.00
CA TYR A 392 9.58 12.46 -19.01
C TYR A 392 8.82 12.59 -20.33
N ALA A 393 9.55 12.52 -21.45
CA ALA A 393 8.95 12.54 -22.78
C ALA A 393 8.39 11.15 -23.12
N ILE A 394 7.12 10.91 -22.79
CA ILE A 394 6.47 9.60 -22.93
C ILE A 394 5.66 9.51 -24.23
N ASP A 395 5.87 8.42 -24.97
CA ASP A 395 5.04 8.04 -26.12
C ASP A 395 3.89 7.12 -25.68
N TYR A 396 2.80 7.75 -25.22
CA TYR A 396 1.62 7.04 -24.72
C TYR A 396 0.97 6.10 -25.75
N GLY A 397 1.13 6.36 -27.06
CA GLY A 397 0.56 5.52 -28.11
C GLY A 397 1.21 4.14 -28.17
N ASN A 398 2.48 4.04 -27.79
CA ASN A 398 3.26 2.81 -27.78
C ASN A 398 3.59 2.30 -26.37
N SER A 399 3.15 3.02 -25.34
CA SER A 399 3.32 2.59 -23.95
C SER A 399 2.51 1.34 -23.62
N THR A 400 3.04 0.56 -22.67
CA THR A 400 2.55 -0.75 -22.27
C THR A 400 2.28 -0.81 -20.77
N LEU A 401 1.14 -1.39 -20.37
CA LEU A 401 0.89 -1.81 -18.99
C LEU A 401 1.00 -3.33 -18.89
N PHE A 402 1.78 -3.83 -17.94
CA PHE A 402 1.94 -5.26 -17.64
C PHE A 402 1.50 -5.57 -16.23
N GLY A 403 0.79 -6.70 -16.09
CA GLY A 403 0.55 -7.33 -14.81
C GLY A 403 0.44 -8.85 -14.92
N HIS A 404 0.76 -9.53 -13.82
CA HIS A 404 0.77 -10.99 -13.73
C HIS A 404 -0.07 -11.50 -12.57
N SER A 405 -0.72 -12.65 -12.72
CA SER A 405 -1.56 -13.26 -11.68
C SER A 405 -2.69 -12.30 -11.26
N LEU A 406 -2.74 -11.82 -10.00
CA LEU A 406 -3.69 -10.77 -9.59
C LEU A 406 -3.45 -9.45 -10.34
N GLY A 407 -2.19 -9.07 -10.61
CA GLY A 407 -1.88 -7.94 -11.50
C GLY A 407 -2.36 -8.17 -12.94
N GLY A 408 -2.42 -9.44 -13.38
CA GLY A 408 -3.00 -9.83 -14.67
C GLY A 408 -4.51 -9.66 -14.70
N VAL A 409 -5.19 -9.98 -13.59
CA VAL A 409 -6.62 -9.68 -13.39
C VAL A 409 -6.89 -8.17 -13.46
N PHE A 410 -6.06 -7.37 -12.78
CA PHE A 410 -6.13 -5.91 -12.86
C PHE A 410 -5.88 -5.41 -14.28
N THR A 411 -4.85 -5.91 -14.98
CA THR A 411 -4.53 -5.46 -16.34
C THR A 411 -5.63 -5.81 -17.34
N HIS A 412 -6.30 -6.95 -17.14
CA HIS A 412 -7.53 -7.29 -17.85
C HIS A 412 -8.65 -6.28 -17.60
N TYR A 413 -8.89 -5.91 -16.33
CA TYR A 413 -9.83 -4.84 -15.98
C TYR A 413 -9.46 -3.49 -16.63
N ALA A 414 -8.18 -3.12 -16.60
CA ALA A 414 -7.66 -1.88 -17.16
C ALA A 414 -7.89 -1.78 -18.69
N LEU A 415 -7.65 -2.87 -19.43
CA LEU A 415 -7.92 -2.93 -20.87
C LEU A 415 -9.39 -2.64 -21.18
N PHE A 416 -10.31 -3.34 -20.51
CA PHE A 416 -11.76 -3.26 -20.76
C PHE A 416 -12.47 -2.04 -20.14
N ASN A 417 -11.74 -1.23 -19.39
CA ASN A 417 -12.21 0.07 -18.90
C ASN A 417 -11.44 1.25 -19.49
N SER A 418 -10.46 0.98 -20.35
CA SER A 418 -9.61 2.02 -20.96
C SER A 418 -10.41 3.07 -21.73
N ASP A 419 -11.57 2.72 -22.31
CA ASP A 419 -12.44 3.65 -23.05
C ASP A 419 -13.15 4.67 -22.16
N ARG A 420 -13.19 4.44 -20.84
CA ARG A 420 -13.87 5.31 -19.87
C ARG A 420 -13.04 6.53 -19.47
N TYR A 421 -11.75 6.56 -19.81
CA TYR A 421 -10.83 7.62 -19.43
C TYR A 421 -10.56 8.59 -20.57
N GLU A 422 -10.49 9.89 -20.25
CA GLU A 422 -9.99 10.89 -21.19
C GLU A 422 -8.49 10.70 -21.45
N ASN A 423 -7.74 10.42 -20.37
CA ASN A 423 -6.34 10.04 -20.47
C ASN A 423 -6.20 8.64 -21.07
N GLN A 424 -5.22 8.49 -21.96
CA GLN A 424 -4.96 7.24 -22.68
C GLN A 424 -3.47 6.94 -22.63
N PRO A 425 -2.93 6.54 -21.47
CA PRO A 425 -1.50 6.36 -21.26
C PRO A 425 -0.92 5.11 -21.92
N PHE A 426 -1.76 4.16 -22.34
CA PHE A 426 -1.33 2.87 -22.88
C PHE A 426 -1.97 2.56 -24.23
N GLY A 427 -1.15 2.07 -25.16
CA GLY A 427 -1.60 1.45 -26.41
C GLY A 427 -1.67 -0.07 -26.31
N THR A 428 -0.84 -0.67 -25.44
CA THR A 428 -0.73 -2.12 -25.27
C THR A 428 -0.90 -2.55 -23.82
N TYR A 429 -1.51 -3.72 -23.61
CA TYR A 429 -1.69 -4.35 -22.31
C TYR A 429 -1.14 -5.78 -22.36
N ILE A 430 -0.24 -6.13 -21.43
CA ILE A 430 0.23 -7.51 -21.28
C ILE A 430 -0.48 -8.15 -20.09
N ILE A 431 -1.26 -9.18 -20.37
CA ILE A 431 -2.07 -9.91 -19.38
C ILE A 431 -1.40 -11.27 -19.16
N GLY A 432 -0.56 -11.36 -18.13
CA GLY A 432 0.17 -12.59 -17.79
C GLY A 432 -0.56 -13.46 -16.77
N SER A 433 -0.82 -14.72 -17.10
CA SER A 433 -1.45 -15.75 -16.27
C SER A 433 -2.54 -15.18 -15.34
N PRO A 434 -3.58 -14.51 -15.88
CA PRO A 434 -4.56 -13.80 -15.05
C PRO A 434 -5.29 -14.81 -14.16
N ALA A 435 -5.13 -14.65 -12.84
CA ALA A 435 -5.63 -15.63 -11.87
C ALA A 435 -7.13 -15.47 -11.60
N PHE A 436 -7.98 -15.56 -12.64
CA PHE A 436 -9.43 -15.41 -12.53
C PHE A 436 -10.09 -16.41 -11.57
N TRP A 437 -9.45 -17.57 -11.38
CA TRP A 437 -9.88 -18.63 -10.48
C TRP A 437 -9.58 -18.35 -9.00
N SER A 438 -8.76 -17.34 -8.68
CA SER A 438 -8.29 -17.09 -7.32
C SER A 438 -9.46 -16.71 -6.38
N PRO A 439 -9.50 -17.17 -5.13
CA PRO A 439 -10.51 -16.71 -4.17
C PRO A 439 -10.51 -15.18 -4.03
N TYR A 440 -9.34 -14.56 -4.10
CA TYR A 440 -9.18 -13.10 -4.04
C TYR A 440 -9.86 -12.35 -5.19
N SER A 441 -9.98 -12.96 -6.38
CA SER A 441 -10.72 -12.35 -7.50
C SER A 441 -12.16 -12.85 -7.59
N ARG A 442 -12.44 -14.09 -7.18
CA ARG A 442 -13.76 -14.73 -7.30
C ARG A 442 -14.77 -14.27 -6.25
N GLU A 443 -14.32 -13.98 -5.04
CA GLU A 443 -15.21 -13.56 -3.95
C GLU A 443 -15.65 -12.09 -4.08
N MET A 444 -15.19 -11.41 -5.14
CA MET A 444 -15.60 -10.07 -5.50
C MET A 444 -17.05 -10.02 -6.03
N SER A 445 -17.78 -8.95 -5.67
CA SER A 445 -19.17 -8.75 -6.09
C SER A 445 -19.36 -8.63 -7.60
N ASP A 446 -18.30 -8.29 -8.34
CA ASP A 446 -18.31 -8.09 -9.79
C ASP A 446 -17.67 -9.23 -10.59
N TYR A 447 -17.40 -10.39 -9.97
CA TYR A 447 -16.94 -11.59 -10.69
C TYR A 447 -17.74 -11.92 -11.97
N PRO A 448 -19.08 -11.77 -12.02
CA PRO A 448 -19.84 -11.97 -13.26
C PRO A 448 -19.46 -11.02 -14.40
N GLU A 449 -18.99 -9.81 -14.09
CA GLU A 449 -18.54 -8.82 -15.08
C GLU A 449 -17.08 -9.08 -15.49
N GLN A 450 -16.24 -9.55 -14.57
CA GLN A 450 -14.89 -10.02 -14.86
C GLN A 450 -14.87 -11.21 -15.84
N ALA A 451 -15.84 -12.12 -15.74
CA ALA A 451 -16.01 -13.20 -16.69
C ALA A 451 -16.38 -12.71 -18.11
N LYS A 452 -16.91 -11.49 -18.21
CA LYS A 452 -17.25 -10.80 -19.47
C LYS A 452 -16.13 -9.82 -19.85
N ASP A 453 -16.50 -8.70 -20.43
CA ASP A 453 -15.65 -7.61 -20.92
C ASP A 453 -16.01 -6.28 -20.23
N TYR A 454 -16.64 -6.35 -19.03
CA TYR A 454 -17.16 -5.18 -18.30
C TYR A 454 -18.07 -4.26 -19.15
N GLY A 455 -18.78 -4.84 -20.12
CA GLY A 455 -19.63 -4.12 -21.08
C GLY A 455 -18.84 -3.30 -22.10
N TYR A 456 -17.53 -3.51 -22.25
CA TYR A 456 -16.71 -2.77 -23.21
C TYR A 456 -17.25 -2.91 -24.63
N PHE A 457 -17.63 -4.12 -25.03
CA PHE A 457 -18.17 -4.37 -26.37
C PHE A 457 -19.64 -3.97 -26.52
N GLU A 458 -20.31 -3.59 -25.43
CA GLU A 458 -21.59 -2.87 -25.49
C GLU A 458 -21.38 -1.38 -25.80
N ARG A 459 -20.26 -0.80 -25.35
CA ARG A 459 -19.88 0.60 -25.57
C ARG A 459 -19.10 0.82 -26.87
N ASN A 460 -18.31 -0.17 -27.30
CA ASN A 460 -17.36 -0.07 -28.40
C ASN A 460 -17.51 -1.25 -29.37
N GLN A 461 -17.55 -0.99 -30.67
CA GLN A 461 -17.66 -2.05 -31.68
C GLN A 461 -16.37 -2.85 -31.84
N THR A 462 -15.23 -2.21 -31.64
CA THR A 462 -13.90 -2.78 -31.87
C THR A 462 -12.97 -2.53 -30.69
N MET A 463 -12.04 -3.45 -30.43
CA MET A 463 -10.95 -3.25 -29.48
C MET A 463 -9.92 -2.28 -30.05
N GLY A 464 -9.88 -1.05 -29.52
CA GLY A 464 -8.97 0.01 -29.97
C GLY A 464 -7.54 -0.06 -29.40
N LYS A 465 -7.22 -1.14 -28.68
CA LYS A 465 -5.94 -1.37 -27.99
C LYS A 465 -5.36 -2.72 -28.37
N SER A 466 -4.07 -2.92 -28.13
CA SER A 466 -3.43 -4.22 -28.31
C SER A 466 -3.31 -4.97 -26.98
N ALA A 467 -3.49 -6.29 -27.03
CA ALA A 467 -3.31 -7.18 -25.89
C ALA A 467 -2.30 -8.29 -26.22
N PHE A 468 -1.33 -8.50 -25.33
CA PHE A 468 -0.47 -9.68 -25.35
C PHE A 468 -0.80 -10.54 -24.13
N ILE A 469 -1.36 -11.72 -24.38
CA ILE A 469 -1.92 -12.55 -23.31
C ILE A 469 -1.06 -13.80 -23.18
N THR A 470 -0.50 -14.03 -22.01
CA THR A 470 0.53 -15.07 -21.85
C THR A 470 0.23 -15.95 -20.66
N ALA A 471 0.66 -17.21 -20.70
CA ALA A 471 0.68 -18.08 -19.53
C ALA A 471 1.77 -19.16 -19.65
N GLY A 472 2.10 -19.79 -18.54
CA GLY A 472 2.85 -21.04 -18.52
C GLY A 472 1.98 -22.19 -19.00
N SER A 473 2.50 -23.06 -19.85
CA SER A 473 1.75 -24.23 -20.34
C SER A 473 1.51 -25.29 -19.27
N ASP A 474 2.24 -25.23 -18.16
CA ASP A 474 2.26 -26.25 -17.11
C ASP A 474 1.62 -25.76 -15.80
N GLU A 475 1.15 -24.51 -15.76
CA GLU A 475 0.64 -23.89 -14.52
C GLU A 475 -0.76 -24.40 -14.11
N ASP A 476 -1.51 -25.02 -15.02
CA ASP A 476 -2.84 -25.53 -14.70
C ASP A 476 -2.80 -26.65 -13.65
N GLU A 477 -1.72 -27.45 -13.63
CA GLU A 477 -1.53 -28.50 -12.62
C GLU A 477 -1.33 -27.91 -11.21
N ASP A 478 -0.74 -26.71 -11.10
CA ASP A 478 -0.43 -26.05 -9.83
C ASP A 478 -1.69 -25.54 -9.13
N TYR A 479 -2.76 -25.23 -9.90
CA TYR A 479 -3.96 -24.54 -9.39
C TYR A 479 -5.28 -25.28 -9.64
N GLN A 480 -5.22 -26.55 -10.03
CA GLN A 480 -6.38 -27.35 -10.38
C GLN A 480 -7.50 -27.32 -9.32
N GLU A 481 -7.15 -27.27 -8.03
CA GLU A 481 -8.11 -27.23 -6.93
C GLU A 481 -8.96 -25.95 -6.89
N TYR A 482 -8.45 -24.84 -7.45
CA TYR A 482 -9.12 -23.54 -7.42
C TYR A 482 -10.08 -23.31 -8.58
N PHE A 483 -9.98 -24.07 -9.68
CA PHE A 483 -10.82 -23.86 -10.86
C PHE A 483 -12.30 -24.13 -10.58
N GLN A 484 -12.62 -25.03 -9.63
CA GLN A 484 -13.98 -25.36 -9.20
C GLN A 484 -14.97 -25.63 -10.36
N GLY A 485 -14.47 -26.25 -11.44
CA GLY A 485 -15.24 -26.56 -12.66
C GLY A 485 -15.43 -25.40 -13.64
N GLY A 486 -14.78 -24.24 -13.40
CA GLY A 486 -14.58 -23.20 -14.41
C GLY A 486 -13.30 -23.42 -15.22
N ASP A 487 -13.02 -22.48 -16.12
CA ASP A 487 -11.85 -22.51 -16.99
C ASP A 487 -10.53 -22.57 -16.19
N SER A 488 -9.57 -23.36 -16.68
CA SER A 488 -8.18 -23.28 -16.24
C SER A 488 -7.51 -21.96 -16.66
N THR A 489 -6.27 -21.68 -16.25
CA THR A 489 -5.61 -20.46 -16.73
C THR A 489 -5.35 -20.54 -18.23
N THR A 490 -4.89 -21.69 -18.74
CA THR A 490 -4.60 -21.81 -20.18
C THR A 490 -5.87 -21.72 -21.04
N GLU A 491 -7.00 -22.26 -20.57
CA GLU A 491 -8.31 -22.09 -21.20
C GLU A 491 -8.77 -20.62 -21.15
N SER A 492 -8.63 -19.98 -19.98
CA SER A 492 -9.03 -18.59 -19.76
C SER A 492 -8.34 -17.62 -20.72
N ILE A 493 -7.02 -17.76 -20.93
CA ILE A 493 -6.30 -16.87 -21.84
C ILE A 493 -6.68 -17.10 -23.30
N ALA A 494 -7.04 -18.32 -23.68
CA ALA A 494 -7.48 -18.64 -25.03
C ALA A 494 -8.85 -18.01 -25.30
N HIS A 495 -9.82 -18.21 -24.40
CA HIS A 495 -11.14 -17.59 -24.48
C HIS A 495 -11.08 -16.06 -24.48
N LEU A 496 -10.17 -15.47 -23.68
CA LEU A 496 -9.96 -14.03 -23.67
C LEU A 496 -9.45 -13.51 -25.02
N ALA A 497 -8.46 -14.18 -25.62
CA ALA A 497 -7.94 -13.80 -26.93
C ALA A 497 -8.98 -13.94 -28.03
N GLU A 498 -9.75 -15.03 -28.03
CA GLU A 498 -10.88 -15.24 -28.95
C GLU A 498 -11.92 -14.13 -28.83
N ARG A 499 -12.31 -13.78 -27.61
CA ARG A 499 -13.27 -12.70 -27.34
C ARG A 499 -12.78 -11.36 -27.86
N ILE A 500 -11.52 -10.99 -27.62
CA ILE A 500 -10.98 -9.72 -28.12
C ILE A 500 -10.92 -9.71 -29.65
N ASN A 501 -10.45 -10.80 -30.26
CA ASN A 501 -10.30 -10.90 -31.71
C ASN A 501 -11.63 -11.06 -32.47
N ALA A 502 -12.71 -11.46 -31.79
CA ALA A 502 -14.06 -11.38 -32.35
C ALA A 502 -14.51 -9.92 -32.60
N HIS A 503 -13.85 -8.96 -31.96
CA HIS A 503 -14.12 -7.52 -32.04
C HIS A 503 -12.90 -6.74 -32.55
N CYS A 504 -12.14 -7.28 -33.50
CA CYS A 504 -11.06 -6.55 -34.16
C CYS A 504 -11.26 -6.46 -35.68
N ASP A 505 -10.55 -5.54 -36.33
CA ASP A 505 -10.58 -5.44 -37.78
C ASP A 505 -9.98 -6.71 -38.43
N PRO A 506 -10.58 -7.21 -39.53
CA PRO A 506 -10.06 -8.37 -40.23
C PRO A 506 -8.60 -8.18 -40.68
N GLY A 507 -7.70 -9.05 -40.21
CA GLY A 507 -6.29 -9.06 -40.62
C GLY A 507 -5.32 -8.35 -39.68
N SER A 508 -5.79 -7.73 -38.60
CA SER A 508 -4.95 -7.16 -37.54
C SER A 508 -5.50 -7.58 -36.17
N PRO A 509 -5.08 -8.73 -35.62
CA PRO A 509 -5.59 -9.20 -34.34
C PRO A 509 -5.29 -8.17 -33.25
N ALA A 510 -6.31 -7.80 -32.48
CA ALA A 510 -6.13 -6.92 -31.33
C ALA A 510 -5.50 -7.68 -30.15
N ALA A 511 -5.60 -9.02 -30.11
CA ALA A 511 -4.97 -9.86 -29.10
C ALA A 511 -4.08 -10.95 -29.70
N VAL A 512 -2.87 -11.11 -29.15
CA VAL A 512 -1.99 -12.27 -29.41
C VAL A 512 -1.87 -13.07 -28.12
N SER A 513 -2.21 -14.37 -28.17
CA SER A 513 -1.99 -15.28 -27.05
C SER A 513 -0.77 -16.16 -27.27
N LYS A 514 0.03 -16.37 -26.21
CA LYS A 514 1.22 -17.23 -26.25
C LYS A 514 1.40 -18.01 -24.96
N LEU A 515 1.58 -19.32 -25.10
CA LEU A 515 1.99 -20.20 -24.00
C LEU A 515 3.51 -20.39 -24.00
N TYR A 516 4.11 -20.24 -22.83
CA TYR A 516 5.51 -20.52 -22.58
C TYR A 516 5.64 -21.86 -21.88
N LYS A 517 6.67 -22.66 -22.21
CA LYS A 517 6.86 -23.97 -21.58
C LYS A 517 7.42 -23.81 -20.15
N SER A 518 6.54 -23.52 -19.20
CA SER A 518 6.87 -23.26 -17.80
C SER A 518 5.64 -23.40 -16.90
N HIS A 519 5.88 -23.28 -15.59
CA HIS A 519 4.87 -23.01 -14.58
C HIS A 519 4.53 -21.50 -14.50
N HIS A 520 3.73 -21.12 -13.51
CA HIS A 520 2.99 -19.87 -13.40
C HIS A 520 3.76 -18.57 -13.62
N TYR A 521 5.01 -18.45 -13.14
CA TYR A 521 5.75 -17.17 -13.17
C TYR A 521 7.11 -17.25 -13.86
N GLN A 522 7.64 -18.46 -14.08
CA GLN A 522 9.02 -18.66 -14.50
C GLN A 522 9.28 -18.18 -15.94
N TYR A 523 8.23 -18.04 -16.76
CA TYR A 523 8.36 -17.50 -18.12
C TYR A 523 8.52 -15.98 -18.18
N ILE A 524 8.17 -15.25 -17.11
CA ILE A 524 8.04 -13.78 -17.15
C ILE A 524 9.32 -13.11 -17.65
N PRO A 525 10.54 -13.43 -17.13
CA PRO A 525 11.74 -12.75 -17.59
C PRO A 525 12.04 -12.97 -19.09
N GLU A 526 11.83 -14.19 -19.59
CA GLU A 526 12.01 -14.49 -21.03
C GLU A 526 10.98 -13.75 -21.88
N MET A 527 9.71 -13.78 -21.46
CA MET A 527 8.60 -13.12 -22.13
C MET A 527 8.79 -11.60 -22.22
N LEU A 528 9.23 -10.95 -21.13
CA LEU A 528 9.46 -9.50 -21.11
C LEU A 528 10.59 -9.09 -22.07
N VAL A 529 11.66 -9.88 -22.16
CA VAL A 529 12.77 -9.63 -23.10
C VAL A 529 12.32 -9.81 -24.55
N GLU A 530 11.60 -10.90 -24.84
CA GLU A 530 11.02 -11.14 -26.17
C GLU A 530 10.07 -10.01 -26.58
N TYR A 531 9.22 -9.57 -25.64
CA TYR A 531 8.30 -8.46 -25.85
C TYR A 531 9.05 -7.16 -26.21
N ALA A 532 10.16 -6.88 -25.52
CA ALA A 532 10.94 -5.65 -25.68
C ALA A 532 11.84 -5.63 -26.93
N ASP A 533 12.27 -6.79 -27.44
CA ASP A 533 12.93 -6.95 -28.74
C ASP A 533 11.96 -6.60 -29.90
N GLY A 534 10.68 -6.96 -29.73
CA GLY A 534 9.63 -6.70 -30.70
C GLY A 534 9.52 -7.77 -31.80
N THR A 535 9.98 -8.99 -31.51
CA THR A 535 9.96 -10.17 -32.37
C THR A 535 8.61 -10.93 -32.36
N ARG A 536 7.50 -10.22 -32.08
CA ARG A 536 6.16 -10.80 -31.93
C ARG A 536 5.50 -11.22 -33.24
#